data_AF-A0A970B985-F1
#
_entry.id   AF-A0A970B985-F1
#
_cell.length_a   1.000
_cell.length_b   1.000
_cell.length_c   1.000
_cell.angle_alpha   90.00
_cell.angle_beta   90.00
_cell.angle_gamma   90.00
#
_symmetry.space_group_name_H-M   'P 1'
#
loop_
_entity.id
_entity.type
_entity.pdbx_description
1 polymer ?
#
loop_
_entity_poly.entity_id
_entity_poly.type
_entity_poly.pdbx_seq_one_letter_code
_entity_poly.pdbx_strand_id
1 'polypeptide(L)'
;MSVVATSMSFENTDKVEVLVSIEDAVAQQMALHVEKRRLWFPNDLMPADAELDAAHDGELARIREAARGLPDTARVAIALNLLTEEGLPHFHRLIASHLSNSGPWRDWNNLWTAEEDRHGCALRDYVRDARLFDMGALEKLQYRYIEAGFNPEWEEDPYRLLAYTSLQEKATQFSHANTGRLCAPIEAMGQRVLAHLAGDESRHYQFYRAVFGAVLAQDPNRALVSLLKVALNFAMPGHAIGGYDDMSEVVRRAGIFCARQYQEIVEELLAYWKIGSLTGLSTIGQQAQEKLMKIPARLARMADFQDAKSTVRDFGFDFIYGRSVRI
;
A
#
# COMPACT_ATOMS: atom_id res chain seq x y z
N MET A 1 25.65 -32.48 -1.94
CA MET A 1 24.85 -32.12 -0.75
C MET A 1 23.46 -31.76 -1.25
N SER A 2 22.46 -32.54 -0.82
CA SER A 2 21.07 -32.46 -1.26
C SER A 2 20.47 -31.13 -0.76
N VAL A 3 19.98 -30.31 -1.69
CA VAL A 3 19.14 -29.16 -1.36
C VAL A 3 17.75 -29.72 -1.07
N VAL A 4 17.35 -29.57 0.18
CA VAL A 4 16.00 -29.89 0.67
C VAL A 4 15.02 -29.03 -0.12
N ALA A 5 14.25 -29.67 -1.00
CA ALA A 5 13.01 -29.10 -1.48
C ALA A 5 12.07 -29.07 -0.27
N THR A 6 11.91 -27.90 0.34
CA THR A 6 10.96 -27.71 1.43
C THR A 6 9.59 -28.09 0.90
N SER A 7 9.03 -29.18 1.45
CA SER A 7 7.70 -29.65 1.14
C SER A 7 6.70 -28.51 1.31
N MET A 8 5.84 -28.26 0.32
CA MET A 8 4.57 -27.56 0.58
C MET A 8 3.91 -28.29 1.76
N SER A 9 3.79 -27.60 2.90
CA SER A 9 3.26 -28.19 4.11
C SER A 9 1.79 -28.55 3.88
N PHE A 10 1.35 -29.66 4.47
CA PHE A 10 -0.04 -30.15 4.38
C PHE A 10 -1.10 -29.10 4.81
N GLU A 11 -0.71 -28.05 5.55
CA GLU A 11 -1.61 -26.95 5.93
C GLU A 11 -2.05 -26.06 4.77
N ASN A 12 -1.27 -25.98 3.68
CA ASN A 12 -1.56 -25.10 2.55
C ASN A 12 -2.40 -25.76 1.45
N THR A 13 -2.39 -27.09 1.33
CA THR A 13 -3.15 -27.80 0.29
C THR A 13 -4.63 -27.45 0.34
N ASP A 14 -5.25 -27.52 1.53
CA ASP A 14 -6.68 -27.19 1.70
C ASP A 14 -7.00 -25.72 1.39
N LYS A 15 -6.08 -24.80 1.68
CA LYS A 15 -6.28 -23.38 1.39
C LYS A 15 -6.20 -23.11 -0.11
N VAL A 16 -5.31 -23.81 -0.81
CA VAL A 16 -5.20 -23.78 -2.27
C VAL A 16 -6.48 -24.31 -2.90
N GLU A 17 -7.07 -25.40 -2.40
CA GLU A 17 -8.36 -25.90 -2.88
C GLU A 17 -9.47 -24.84 -2.76
N VAL A 18 -9.51 -24.09 -1.65
CA VAL A 18 -10.45 -22.98 -1.52
C VAL A 18 -10.16 -21.88 -2.53
N LEU A 19 -8.89 -21.49 -2.76
CA LEU A 19 -8.54 -20.50 -3.77
C LEU A 19 -8.96 -20.91 -5.19
N VAL A 20 -8.84 -22.21 -5.52
CA VAL A 20 -9.34 -22.78 -6.78
C VAL A 20 -10.87 -22.69 -6.82
N SER A 21 -11.55 -23.02 -5.72
CA SER A 21 -13.02 -23.00 -5.66
C SER A 21 -13.64 -21.61 -5.83
N ILE A 22 -12.87 -20.53 -5.60
CA ILE A 22 -13.35 -19.15 -5.73
C ILE A 22 -12.88 -18.46 -7.02
N GLU A 23 -12.25 -19.17 -7.96
CA GLU A 23 -11.75 -18.57 -9.21
C GLU A 23 -12.83 -17.83 -10.01
N ASP A 24 -14.06 -18.34 -10.03
CA ASP A 24 -15.19 -17.65 -10.67
C ASP A 24 -15.51 -16.31 -9.99
N ALA A 25 -15.43 -16.25 -8.66
CA ALA A 25 -15.62 -15.00 -7.92
C ALA A 25 -14.48 -14.01 -8.20
N VAL A 26 -13.24 -14.49 -8.30
CA VAL A 26 -12.09 -13.67 -8.69
C VAL A 26 -12.26 -13.10 -10.09
N ALA A 27 -12.66 -13.92 -11.07
CA ALA A 27 -12.92 -13.48 -12.43
C ALA A 27 -14.04 -12.43 -12.49
N GLN A 28 -15.11 -12.61 -11.71
CA GLN A 28 -16.20 -11.63 -11.61
C GLN A 28 -15.73 -10.31 -10.98
N GLN A 29 -14.96 -10.35 -9.89
CA GLN A 29 -14.41 -9.12 -9.28
C GLN A 29 -13.42 -8.42 -10.21
N MET A 30 -12.62 -9.16 -10.97
CA MET A 30 -11.72 -8.59 -11.98
C MET A 30 -12.51 -7.91 -13.10
N ALA A 31 -13.59 -8.52 -13.59
CA ALA A 31 -14.46 -7.90 -14.60
C ALA A 31 -15.09 -6.59 -14.08
N LEU A 32 -15.58 -6.58 -12.84
CA LEU A 32 -16.11 -5.38 -12.19
C LEU A 32 -15.05 -4.30 -11.98
N HIS A 33 -13.81 -4.69 -11.67
CA HIS A 33 -12.68 -3.77 -11.57
C HIS A 33 -12.40 -3.10 -12.91
N VAL A 34 -12.30 -3.89 -13.98
CA VAL A 34 -12.06 -3.38 -15.35
C VAL A 34 -13.19 -2.46 -15.82
N GLU A 35 -14.44 -2.78 -15.51
CA GLU A 35 -15.60 -1.93 -15.84
C GLU A 35 -15.53 -0.56 -15.13
N LYS A 36 -15.16 -0.56 -13.84
CA LYS A 36 -15.07 0.67 -13.03
C LYS A 36 -13.75 1.43 -13.20
N ARG A 37 -12.78 0.82 -13.87
CA ARG A 37 -11.45 1.38 -14.07
C ARG A 37 -11.53 2.70 -14.79
N ARG A 38 -10.72 3.65 -14.33
CA ARG A 38 -10.39 4.86 -15.08
C ARG A 38 -8.94 4.73 -15.49
N LEU A 39 -8.71 4.28 -16.72
CA LEU A 39 -7.36 4.12 -17.22
C LEU A 39 -6.74 5.49 -17.47
N TRP A 40 -5.52 5.67 -17.01
CA TRP A 40 -4.72 6.88 -17.16
C TRP A 40 -3.25 6.48 -17.34
N PHE A 41 -2.44 7.35 -17.91
CA PHE A 41 -1.02 7.11 -18.14
C PHE A 41 -0.17 8.22 -17.51
N PRO A 42 1.07 7.93 -17.09
CA PRO A 42 1.98 8.96 -16.56
C PRO A 42 2.10 10.20 -17.46
N ASN A 43 2.15 10.00 -18.79
CA ASN A 43 2.22 11.09 -19.78
C ASN A 43 0.95 11.97 -19.80
N ASP A 44 -0.21 11.48 -19.35
CA ASP A 44 -1.42 12.31 -19.22
C ASP A 44 -1.28 13.34 -18.08
N LEU A 45 -0.40 13.06 -17.11
CA LEU A 45 -0.16 13.89 -15.92
C LEU A 45 1.08 14.76 -16.09
N MET A 46 2.17 14.17 -16.58
CA MET A 46 3.47 14.80 -16.82
C MET A 46 3.91 14.55 -18.28
N PRO A 47 3.32 15.27 -19.27
CA PRO A 47 3.70 15.10 -20.66
C PRO A 47 5.18 15.35 -20.91
N ALA A 48 5.80 14.45 -21.70
CA ALA A 48 7.20 14.54 -22.11
C ALA A 48 7.40 14.29 -23.62
N ASP A 49 6.35 14.45 -24.41
CA ASP A 49 6.38 14.26 -25.86
C ASP A 49 7.38 15.23 -26.55
N ALA A 50 8.08 14.74 -27.57
CA ALA A 50 9.14 15.52 -28.25
C ALA A 50 8.63 16.77 -28.99
N GLU A 51 7.32 16.83 -29.27
CA GLU A 51 6.68 17.90 -30.03
C GLU A 51 5.88 18.87 -29.14
N LEU A 52 6.12 18.87 -27.82
CA LEU A 52 5.47 19.80 -26.90
C LEU A 52 5.83 21.25 -27.20
N ASP A 53 4.86 22.15 -26.98
CA ASP A 53 5.01 23.56 -27.25
C ASP A 53 5.63 24.33 -26.05
N ALA A 54 5.96 25.60 -26.28
CA ALA A 54 6.52 26.47 -25.25
C ALA A 54 5.57 26.74 -24.07
N ALA A 55 4.26 26.48 -24.21
CA ALA A 55 3.32 26.63 -23.11
C ALA A 55 3.53 25.52 -22.06
N HIS A 56 3.87 24.31 -22.50
CA HIS A 56 4.21 23.21 -21.61
C HIS A 56 5.48 23.48 -20.80
N ASP A 57 6.53 23.99 -21.45
CA ASP A 57 7.75 24.44 -20.75
C ASP A 57 7.44 25.49 -19.69
N GLY A 58 6.53 26.43 -20.00
CA GLY A 58 6.03 27.42 -19.06
C GLY A 58 5.30 26.79 -17.87
N GLU A 59 4.50 25.75 -18.10
CA GLU A 59 3.83 25.02 -17.03
C GLU A 59 4.82 24.28 -16.13
N LEU A 60 5.81 23.60 -16.69
CA LEU A 60 6.88 22.96 -15.92
C LEU A 60 7.65 23.97 -15.06
N ALA A 61 7.91 25.17 -15.58
CA ALA A 61 8.52 26.25 -14.81
C ALA A 61 7.63 26.70 -13.63
N ARG A 62 6.31 26.80 -13.83
CA ARG A 62 5.35 27.12 -12.76
C ARG A 62 5.29 26.03 -11.69
N ILE A 63 5.22 24.76 -12.11
CA ILE A 63 5.24 23.61 -11.20
C ILE A 63 6.51 23.63 -10.34
N ARG A 64 7.68 23.81 -10.96
CA ARG A 64 8.97 23.89 -10.25
C ARG A 64 9.00 25.01 -9.22
N GLU A 65 8.48 26.18 -9.57
CA GLU A 65 8.46 27.32 -8.65
C GLU A 65 7.52 27.09 -7.48
N ALA A 66 6.29 26.64 -7.75
CA ALA A 66 5.32 26.30 -6.71
C ALA A 66 5.82 25.17 -5.80
N ALA A 67 6.48 24.15 -6.36
CA ALA A 67 7.03 23.02 -5.63
C ALA A 67 8.09 23.43 -4.60
N ARG A 68 8.76 24.59 -4.73
CA ARG A 68 9.69 25.10 -3.69
C ARG A 68 8.97 25.36 -2.36
N GLY A 69 7.70 25.75 -2.41
CA GLY A 69 6.87 26.02 -1.25
C GLY A 69 6.36 24.78 -0.52
N LEU A 70 6.50 23.58 -1.10
CA LEU A 70 6.03 22.35 -0.46
C LEU A 70 6.73 22.13 0.89
N PRO A 71 5.96 21.80 1.96
CA PRO A 71 6.53 21.55 3.27
C PRO A 71 7.38 20.29 3.24
N ASP A 72 8.44 20.26 4.05
CA ASP A 72 9.36 19.12 4.07
C ASP A 72 8.69 17.83 4.54
N THR A 73 7.61 17.92 5.34
CA THR A 73 6.76 16.78 5.68
C THR A 73 6.09 16.15 4.46
N ALA A 74 5.58 16.95 3.52
CA ALA A 74 5.03 16.46 2.26
C ALA A 74 6.12 15.86 1.36
N ARG A 75 7.31 16.48 1.32
CA ARG A 75 8.47 15.94 0.57
C ARG A 75 8.88 14.56 1.09
N VAL A 76 8.98 14.39 2.41
CA VAL A 76 9.30 13.09 3.03
C VAL A 76 8.22 12.05 2.71
N ALA A 77 6.95 12.43 2.76
CA ALA A 77 5.84 11.53 2.41
C ALA A 77 5.85 11.13 0.93
N ILE A 78 6.09 12.07 0.01
CA ILE A 78 6.22 11.79 -1.43
C ILE A 78 7.40 10.85 -1.68
N ALA A 79 8.54 11.06 -1.01
CA ALA A 79 9.69 10.17 -1.12
C ALA A 79 9.36 8.76 -0.62
N LEU A 80 8.72 8.63 0.55
CA LEU A 80 8.33 7.33 1.10
C LEU A 80 7.33 6.60 0.19
N ASN A 81 6.33 7.32 -0.33
CA ASN A 81 5.35 6.76 -1.27
C ASN A 81 6.07 6.27 -2.53
N LEU A 82 6.87 7.11 -3.19
CA LEU A 82 7.61 6.73 -4.39
C LEU A 82 8.52 5.52 -4.16
N LEU A 83 9.31 5.52 -3.09
CA LEU A 83 10.18 4.38 -2.77
C LEU A 83 9.39 3.09 -2.53
N THR A 84 8.19 3.19 -1.96
CA THR A 84 7.31 2.04 -1.74
C THR A 84 6.74 1.53 -3.08
N GLU A 85 6.29 2.41 -3.97
CA GLU A 85 5.81 2.04 -5.32
C GLU A 85 6.89 1.32 -6.14
N GLU A 86 8.13 1.81 -6.08
CA GLU A 86 9.28 1.20 -6.77
C GLU A 86 9.63 -0.20 -6.21
N GLY A 87 9.05 -0.59 -5.07
CA GLY A 87 9.09 -1.93 -4.50
C GLY A 87 8.25 -2.97 -5.25
N LEU A 88 7.53 -2.58 -6.32
CA LEU A 88 6.66 -3.44 -7.12
C LEU A 88 7.21 -4.84 -7.44
N PRO A 89 8.51 -5.04 -7.78
CA PRO A 89 9.05 -6.38 -8.02
C PRO A 89 8.88 -7.34 -6.84
N HIS A 90 8.89 -6.83 -5.61
CA HIS A 90 8.64 -7.65 -4.42
C HIS A 90 7.19 -8.11 -4.34
N PHE A 91 6.25 -7.21 -4.59
CA PHE A 91 4.82 -7.48 -4.45
C PHE A 91 4.33 -8.41 -5.55
N HIS A 92 4.74 -8.16 -6.81
CA HIS A 92 4.46 -9.06 -7.92
C HIS A 92 4.95 -10.49 -7.63
N ARG A 93 6.19 -10.63 -7.11
CA ARG A 93 6.75 -11.93 -6.73
C ARG A 93 5.92 -12.61 -5.64
N LEU A 94 5.54 -11.90 -4.59
CA LEU A 94 4.74 -12.48 -3.49
C LEU A 94 3.38 -12.98 -4.00
N ILE A 95 2.70 -12.18 -4.82
CA ILE A 95 1.44 -12.58 -5.43
C ILE A 95 1.65 -13.79 -6.35
N ALA A 96 2.64 -13.78 -7.23
CA ALA A 96 2.91 -14.89 -8.14
C ALA A 96 3.36 -16.18 -7.42
N SER A 97 4.00 -16.07 -6.25
CA SER A 97 4.53 -17.23 -5.51
C SER A 97 3.47 -17.87 -4.61
N HIS A 98 2.49 -17.10 -4.15
CA HIS A 98 1.52 -17.55 -3.15
C HIS A 98 0.07 -17.60 -3.68
N LEU A 99 -0.24 -16.86 -4.74
CA LEU A 99 -1.44 -17.07 -5.54
C LEU A 99 -1.08 -17.90 -6.78
N SER A 100 -2.04 -18.63 -7.31
CA SER A 100 -1.83 -19.48 -8.48
C SER A 100 -1.31 -18.65 -9.66
N ASN A 101 -0.21 -19.09 -10.30
CA ASN A 101 0.31 -18.48 -11.53
C ASN A 101 -0.44 -18.97 -12.80
N SER A 102 -1.73 -19.31 -12.65
CA SER A 102 -2.63 -19.68 -13.73
C SER A 102 -4.03 -19.11 -13.51
N GLY A 103 -4.87 -19.16 -14.55
CA GLY A 103 -6.28 -18.77 -14.45
C GLY A 103 -6.49 -17.30 -14.03
N PRO A 104 -7.63 -16.98 -13.41
CA PRO A 104 -7.97 -15.62 -12.99
C PRO A 104 -6.96 -14.98 -12.03
N TRP A 105 -6.25 -15.79 -11.23
CA TRP A 105 -5.23 -15.31 -10.29
C TRP A 105 -4.03 -14.69 -11.01
N ARG A 106 -3.51 -15.38 -12.04
CA ARG A 106 -2.45 -14.84 -12.90
C ARG A 106 -2.92 -13.61 -13.65
N ASP A 107 -4.13 -13.67 -14.20
CA ASP A 107 -4.68 -12.58 -15.01
C ASP A 107 -4.86 -11.30 -14.16
N TRP A 108 -5.34 -11.46 -12.92
CA TRP A 108 -5.37 -10.37 -11.95
C TRP A 108 -3.96 -9.86 -11.60
N ASN A 109 -3.01 -10.74 -11.27
CA ASN A 109 -1.66 -10.31 -10.92
C ASN A 109 -1.01 -9.48 -12.05
N ASN A 110 -1.18 -9.92 -13.31
CA ASN A 110 -0.68 -9.19 -14.47
C ASN A 110 -1.36 -7.82 -14.62
N LEU A 111 -2.69 -7.76 -14.47
CA LEU A 111 -3.44 -6.51 -14.58
C LEU A 111 -3.06 -5.53 -13.45
N TRP A 112 -3.10 -6.00 -12.20
CA TRP A 112 -2.73 -5.23 -11.02
C TRP A 112 -1.29 -4.70 -11.16
N THR A 113 -0.33 -5.55 -11.54
CA THR A 113 1.06 -5.13 -11.72
C THR A 113 1.21 -4.06 -12.81
N ALA A 114 0.49 -4.20 -13.93
CA ALA A 114 0.51 -3.19 -14.99
C ALA A 114 -0.13 -1.86 -14.53
N GLU A 115 -1.08 -1.93 -13.59
CA GLU A 115 -1.69 -0.75 -13.01
C GLU A 115 -0.76 -0.06 -12.01
N GLU A 116 -0.11 -0.82 -11.12
CA GLU A 116 0.86 -0.35 -10.12
C GLU A 116 2.14 0.21 -10.72
N ASP A 117 2.65 -0.36 -11.82
CA ASP A 117 3.87 0.14 -12.49
C ASP A 117 3.75 1.63 -12.87
N ARG A 118 2.52 2.05 -13.23
CA ARG A 118 2.21 3.46 -13.54
C ARG A 118 2.33 4.38 -12.32
N HIS A 119 2.15 3.87 -11.10
CA HIS A 119 2.25 4.67 -9.87
C HIS A 119 3.68 5.16 -9.66
N GLY A 120 4.65 4.24 -9.71
CA GLY A 120 6.08 4.55 -9.66
C GLY A 120 6.49 5.51 -10.78
N CYS A 121 6.10 5.20 -12.01
CA CYS A 121 6.37 6.07 -13.17
C CYS A 121 5.86 7.50 -12.98
N ALA A 122 4.58 7.67 -12.63
CA ALA A 122 3.97 8.99 -12.51
C ALA A 122 4.55 9.82 -11.36
N LEU A 123 4.80 9.19 -10.20
CA LEU A 123 5.48 9.87 -9.10
C LEU A 123 6.92 10.23 -9.47
N ARG A 124 7.64 9.33 -10.13
CA ARG A 124 9.02 9.56 -10.56
C ARG A 124 9.13 10.71 -11.56
N ASP A 125 8.25 10.75 -12.55
CA ASP A 125 8.20 11.83 -13.55
C ASP A 125 7.90 13.17 -12.87
N TYR A 126 6.88 13.20 -12.00
CA TYR A 126 6.55 14.39 -11.22
C TYR A 126 7.73 14.90 -10.39
N VAL A 127 8.37 14.05 -9.57
CA VAL A 127 9.41 14.52 -8.63
C VAL A 127 10.66 15.01 -9.37
N ARG A 128 10.96 14.42 -10.54
CA ARG A 128 12.08 14.83 -11.40
C ARG A 128 11.79 16.18 -12.06
N ASP A 129 10.61 16.33 -12.64
CA ASP A 129 10.24 17.56 -13.33
C ASP A 129 10.03 18.73 -12.38
N ALA A 130 9.36 18.50 -11.25
CA ALA A 130 9.17 19.50 -10.21
C ALA A 130 10.45 19.73 -9.37
N ARG A 131 11.51 18.91 -9.56
CA ARG A 131 12.82 18.99 -8.89
C ARG A 131 12.72 18.96 -7.37
N LEU A 132 11.99 17.98 -6.83
CA LEU A 132 11.70 17.92 -5.40
C LEU A 132 12.90 17.52 -4.53
N PHE A 133 13.84 16.76 -5.08
CA PHE A 133 14.83 16.01 -4.30
C PHE A 133 16.26 16.15 -4.82
N ASP A 134 17.23 15.76 -3.99
CA ASP A 134 18.48 15.17 -4.48
C ASP A 134 18.14 13.77 -5.00
N MET A 135 17.95 13.67 -6.32
CA MET A 135 17.60 12.41 -6.98
C MET A 135 18.68 11.34 -6.82
N GLY A 136 19.96 11.72 -6.75
CA GLY A 136 21.04 10.74 -6.58
C GLY A 136 21.03 10.09 -5.20
N ALA A 137 20.65 10.84 -4.16
CA ALA A 137 20.42 10.28 -2.83
C ALA A 137 19.18 9.38 -2.80
N LEU A 138 18.06 9.81 -3.41
CA LEU A 138 16.82 9.04 -3.46
C LEU A 138 16.97 7.73 -4.24
N GLU A 139 17.61 7.75 -5.42
CA GLU A 139 17.82 6.57 -6.26
C GLU A 139 18.74 5.53 -5.58
N LYS A 140 19.70 5.97 -4.75
CA LYS A 140 20.50 5.05 -3.92
C LYS A 140 19.66 4.38 -2.83
N LEU A 141 18.75 5.11 -2.19
CA LEU A 141 17.80 4.53 -1.23
C LEU A 141 16.89 3.52 -1.92
N GLN A 142 16.36 3.85 -3.09
CA GLN A 142 15.55 2.95 -3.92
C GLN A 142 16.30 1.67 -4.24
N TYR A 143 17.54 1.79 -4.75
CA TYR A 143 18.37 0.63 -5.07
C TYR A 143 18.55 -0.30 -3.86
N ARG A 144 18.88 0.27 -2.68
CA ARG A 144 19.09 -0.52 -1.46
C ARG A 144 17.80 -1.16 -0.95
N TYR A 145 16.67 -0.47 -1.08
CA TYR A 145 15.37 -1.03 -0.73
C TYR A 145 15.04 -2.25 -1.61
N ILE A 146 15.17 -2.12 -2.92
CA ILE A 146 14.93 -3.21 -3.87
C ILE A 146 15.92 -4.36 -3.66
N GLU A 147 17.19 -4.07 -3.39
CA GLU A 147 18.21 -5.08 -3.08
C GLU A 147 17.90 -5.86 -1.80
N ALA A 148 17.33 -5.19 -0.78
CA ALA A 148 17.01 -5.81 0.50
C ALA A 148 15.85 -6.82 0.41
N GLY A 149 14.95 -6.65 -0.57
CA GLY A 149 13.78 -7.49 -0.69
C GLY A 149 12.70 -7.18 0.35
N PHE A 150 11.56 -7.83 0.18
CA PHE A 150 10.48 -7.84 1.17
C PHE A 150 9.97 -9.28 1.29
N ASN A 151 10.31 -9.93 2.40
CA ASN A 151 10.03 -11.35 2.67
C ASN A 151 9.33 -11.47 4.04
N PRO A 152 8.04 -11.14 4.12
CA PRO A 152 7.33 -11.18 5.39
C PRO A 152 7.19 -12.62 5.87
N GLU A 153 7.35 -12.87 7.19
CA GLU A 153 7.23 -14.20 7.79
C GLU A 153 5.89 -14.91 7.52
N TRP A 154 4.88 -14.17 7.05
CA TRP A 154 3.56 -14.67 6.74
C TRP A 154 3.35 -15.01 5.26
N GLU A 155 4.37 -14.84 4.40
CA GLU A 155 4.24 -15.00 2.95
C GLU A 155 3.69 -16.38 2.53
N GLU A 156 4.05 -17.43 3.26
CA GLU A 156 3.61 -18.81 2.95
C GLU A 156 2.09 -19.05 3.10
N ASP A 157 1.29 -18.13 3.63
CA ASP A 157 -0.15 -18.30 3.84
C ASP A 157 -0.97 -17.43 2.86
N PRO A 158 -1.60 -18.01 1.81
CA PRO A 158 -2.31 -17.23 0.79
C PRO A 158 -3.49 -16.41 1.36
N TYR A 159 -4.11 -16.86 2.46
CA TYR A 159 -5.18 -16.10 3.10
C TYR A 159 -4.63 -14.85 3.78
N ARG A 160 -3.42 -14.92 4.35
CA ARG A 160 -2.78 -13.75 4.94
C ARG A 160 -2.39 -12.76 3.87
N LEU A 161 -1.91 -13.23 2.71
CA LEU A 161 -1.63 -12.34 1.58
C LEU A 161 -2.87 -11.53 1.18
N LEU A 162 -4.02 -12.20 0.96
CA LEU A 162 -5.28 -11.52 0.60
C LEU A 162 -5.80 -10.59 1.70
N ALA A 163 -5.67 -10.99 2.98
CA ALA A 163 -6.01 -10.12 4.10
C ALA A 163 -5.08 -8.90 4.20
N TYR A 164 -3.78 -9.11 3.96
CA TYR A 164 -2.75 -8.07 4.00
C TYR A 164 -2.95 -7.06 2.89
N THR A 165 -3.13 -7.48 1.64
CA THR A 165 -3.40 -6.56 0.52
C THR A 165 -4.69 -5.79 0.74
N SER A 166 -5.74 -6.42 1.28
CA SER A 166 -6.97 -5.70 1.66
C SER A 166 -6.73 -4.54 2.64
N LEU A 167 -5.81 -4.70 3.59
CA LEU A 167 -5.44 -3.65 4.54
C LEU A 167 -4.48 -2.63 3.91
N GLN A 168 -3.50 -3.12 3.15
CA GLN A 168 -2.40 -2.31 2.63
C GLN A 168 -2.86 -1.36 1.52
N GLU A 169 -3.68 -1.82 0.58
CA GLU A 169 -4.28 -1.00 -0.50
C GLU A 169 -5.08 0.20 0.06
N LYS A 170 -5.77 -0.04 1.18
CA LYS A 170 -6.47 1.06 1.87
C LYS A 170 -5.50 2.00 2.55
N ALA A 171 -4.41 1.49 3.12
CA ALA A 171 -3.38 2.28 3.78
C ALA A 171 -2.63 3.19 2.79
N THR A 172 -2.25 2.68 1.63
CA THR A 172 -1.65 3.45 0.52
C THR A 172 -2.64 4.44 -0.07
N GLN A 173 -3.92 4.08 -0.23
CA GLN A 173 -4.97 5.05 -0.57
C GLN A 173 -4.96 6.25 0.39
N PHE A 174 -4.94 6.00 1.71
CA PHE A 174 -4.87 7.07 2.72
C PHE A 174 -3.57 7.87 2.61
N SER A 175 -2.43 7.19 2.46
CA SER A 175 -1.12 7.85 2.36
C SER A 175 -1.07 8.82 1.16
N HIS A 176 -1.48 8.35 -0.02
CA HIS A 176 -1.51 9.17 -1.24
C HIS A 176 -2.52 10.31 -1.11
N ALA A 177 -3.76 10.03 -0.69
CA ALA A 177 -4.80 11.05 -0.57
C ALA A 177 -4.43 12.14 0.45
N ASN A 178 -3.88 11.76 1.60
CA ASN A 178 -3.53 12.70 2.66
C ASN A 178 -2.28 13.52 2.28
N THR A 179 -1.28 12.89 1.65
CA THR A 179 -0.13 13.61 1.08
C THR A 179 -0.59 14.61 0.02
N GLY A 180 -1.51 14.21 -0.86
CA GLY A 180 -2.07 15.09 -1.88
C GLY A 180 -2.78 16.31 -1.29
N ARG A 181 -3.47 16.16 -0.15
CA ARG A 181 -4.10 17.29 0.56
C ARG A 181 -3.10 18.28 1.12
N LEU A 182 -1.90 17.83 1.51
CA LEU A 182 -0.82 18.73 1.92
C LEU A 182 -0.23 19.50 0.74
N CYS A 183 -0.17 18.89 -0.45
CA CYS A 183 0.30 19.54 -1.66
C CYS A 183 -0.70 20.57 -2.21
N ALA A 184 -2.00 20.25 -2.16
CA ALA A 184 -3.07 20.98 -2.85
C ALA A 184 -3.05 22.51 -2.71
N PRO A 185 -2.81 23.10 -1.52
CA PRO A 185 -2.83 24.55 -1.34
C PRO A 185 -1.62 25.26 -1.96
N ILE A 186 -0.58 24.52 -2.36
CA ILE A 186 0.73 25.05 -2.71
C ILE A 186 1.08 24.71 -4.16
N GLU A 187 0.95 23.43 -4.53
CA GLU A 187 1.36 22.89 -5.82
C GLU A 187 0.33 21.83 -6.27
N ALA A 188 -0.46 22.16 -7.28
CA ALA A 188 -1.63 21.38 -7.68
C ALA A 188 -1.28 20.09 -8.45
N MET A 189 -0.14 20.03 -9.12
CA MET A 189 0.25 18.85 -9.89
C MET A 189 0.55 17.66 -8.98
N GLY A 190 1.28 17.87 -7.88
CA GLY A 190 1.55 16.83 -6.89
C GLY A 190 0.27 16.26 -6.29
N GLN A 191 -0.71 17.11 -6.00
CA GLN A 191 -2.04 16.66 -5.58
C GLN A 191 -2.72 15.83 -6.67
N ARG A 192 -2.68 16.29 -7.92
CA ARG A 192 -3.30 15.60 -9.06
C ARG A 192 -2.70 14.21 -9.26
N VAL A 193 -1.38 14.08 -9.24
CA VAL A 193 -0.67 12.79 -9.36
C VAL A 193 -1.11 11.85 -8.25
N LEU A 194 -0.98 12.27 -6.99
CA LEU A 194 -1.35 11.45 -5.83
C LEU A 194 -2.83 11.07 -5.81
N ALA A 195 -3.72 11.89 -6.37
CA ALA A 195 -5.14 11.55 -6.48
C ALA A 195 -5.43 10.44 -7.52
N HIS A 196 -4.62 10.32 -8.57
CA HIS A 196 -4.75 9.22 -9.53
C HIS A 196 -4.33 7.89 -8.89
N LEU A 197 -3.18 7.88 -8.21
CA LEU A 197 -2.71 6.73 -7.43
C LEU A 197 -3.76 6.31 -6.38
N ALA A 198 -4.20 7.24 -5.52
CA ALA A 198 -5.24 6.96 -4.52
C ALA A 198 -6.57 6.47 -5.14
N GLY A 199 -6.84 6.80 -6.40
CA GLY A 199 -7.98 6.32 -7.15
C GLY A 199 -7.86 4.85 -7.57
N ASP A 200 -6.70 4.43 -8.04
CA ASP A 200 -6.40 3.03 -8.39
C ASP A 200 -6.38 2.15 -7.14
N GLU A 201 -5.68 2.57 -6.10
CA GLU A 201 -5.61 1.91 -4.78
C GLU A 201 -7.02 1.70 -4.18
N SER A 202 -7.93 2.66 -4.40
CA SER A 202 -9.33 2.51 -3.99
C SER A 202 -10.07 1.39 -4.71
N ARG A 203 -9.70 1.09 -5.96
CA ARG A 203 -10.30 0.03 -6.79
C ARG A 203 -9.65 -1.31 -6.47
N HIS A 204 -8.34 -1.36 -6.32
CA HIS A 204 -7.63 -2.54 -5.86
C HIS A 204 -8.08 -2.97 -4.46
N TYR A 205 -8.25 -2.03 -3.53
CA TYR A 205 -8.88 -2.28 -2.22
C TYR A 205 -10.27 -2.94 -2.35
N GLN A 206 -11.12 -2.45 -3.27
CA GLN A 206 -12.44 -3.05 -3.51
C GLN A 206 -12.33 -4.49 -4.00
N PHE A 207 -11.38 -4.78 -4.90
CA PHE A 207 -11.11 -6.13 -5.38
C PHE A 207 -10.66 -7.04 -4.24
N TYR A 208 -9.57 -6.70 -3.54
CA TYR A 208 -8.99 -7.58 -2.53
C TYR A 208 -9.94 -7.84 -1.35
N ARG A 209 -10.64 -6.81 -0.86
CA ARG A 209 -11.60 -7.02 0.24
C ARG A 209 -12.78 -7.89 -0.18
N ALA A 210 -13.21 -7.84 -1.45
CA ALA A 210 -14.28 -8.69 -1.96
C ALA A 210 -13.80 -10.14 -2.12
N VAL A 211 -12.60 -10.35 -2.67
CA VAL A 211 -11.99 -11.67 -2.81
C VAL A 211 -11.75 -12.32 -1.44
N PHE A 212 -11.24 -11.58 -0.46
CA PHE A 212 -11.11 -12.10 0.91
C PHE A 212 -12.48 -12.42 1.55
N GLY A 213 -13.52 -11.66 1.19
CA GLY A 213 -14.90 -11.98 1.56
C GLY A 213 -15.38 -13.33 1.01
N ALA A 214 -14.99 -13.70 -0.21
CA ALA A 214 -15.28 -15.02 -0.77
C ALA A 214 -14.53 -16.13 -0.02
N VAL A 215 -13.28 -15.89 0.39
CA VAL A 215 -12.52 -16.81 1.25
C VAL A 215 -13.23 -17.01 2.60
N LEU A 216 -13.65 -15.93 3.26
CA LEU A 216 -14.41 -15.99 4.52
C LEU A 216 -15.72 -16.78 4.39
N ALA A 217 -16.40 -16.72 3.23
CA ALA A 217 -17.64 -17.44 3.01
C ALA A 217 -17.42 -18.97 2.90
N GLN A 218 -16.30 -19.39 2.31
CA GLN A 218 -15.98 -20.81 2.14
C GLN A 218 -15.27 -21.41 3.37
N ASP A 219 -14.39 -20.65 4.00
CA ASP A 219 -13.53 -21.14 5.08
C ASP A 219 -13.37 -20.10 6.21
N PRO A 220 -14.47 -19.81 6.93
CA PRO A 220 -14.49 -18.71 7.90
C PRO A 220 -13.48 -18.93 9.05
N ASN A 221 -13.27 -20.17 9.49
CA ASN A 221 -12.44 -20.45 10.66
C ASN A 221 -10.95 -20.17 10.39
N ARG A 222 -10.38 -20.70 9.30
CA ARG A 222 -8.97 -20.48 8.97
C ARG A 222 -8.74 -19.05 8.47
N ALA A 223 -9.69 -18.49 7.72
CA ALA A 223 -9.63 -17.10 7.26
C ALA A 223 -9.60 -16.10 8.42
N LEU A 224 -10.44 -16.28 9.46
CA LEU A 224 -10.40 -15.42 10.65
C LEU A 224 -9.06 -15.50 11.40
N VAL A 225 -8.46 -16.69 11.50
CA VAL A 225 -7.15 -16.86 12.13
C VAL A 225 -6.06 -16.14 11.32
N SER A 226 -6.08 -16.26 9.99
CA SER A 226 -5.14 -15.56 9.11
C SER A 226 -5.33 -14.04 9.18
N LEU A 227 -6.56 -13.54 9.13
CA LEU A 227 -6.86 -12.11 9.28
C LEU A 227 -6.37 -11.58 10.64
N LEU A 228 -6.59 -12.31 11.74
CA LEU A 228 -6.13 -11.90 13.07
C LEU A 228 -4.61 -11.72 13.12
N LYS A 229 -3.85 -12.64 12.51
CA LYS A 229 -2.39 -12.56 12.48
C LYS A 229 -1.90 -11.33 11.72
N VAL A 230 -2.53 -11.01 10.59
CA VAL A 230 -2.19 -9.82 9.80
C VAL A 230 -2.59 -8.53 10.52
N ALA A 231 -3.83 -8.46 11.04
CA ALA A 231 -4.34 -7.26 11.68
C ALA A 231 -3.58 -6.86 12.96
N LEU A 232 -2.96 -7.82 13.65
CA LEU A 232 -2.14 -7.54 14.83
C LEU A 232 -0.70 -7.12 14.51
N ASN A 233 -0.17 -7.53 13.35
CA ASN A 233 1.25 -7.39 12.99
C ASN A 233 1.44 -6.70 11.63
N PHE A 234 0.51 -5.82 11.27
CA PHE A 234 0.57 -5.12 10.01
C PHE A 234 1.82 -4.23 9.97
N ALA A 235 2.67 -4.49 9.00
CA ALA A 235 3.87 -3.72 8.72
C ALA A 235 3.76 -3.16 7.30
N MET A 236 4.10 -1.88 7.12
CA MET A 236 4.13 -1.30 5.78
C MET A 236 5.24 -1.96 4.94
N PRO A 237 5.01 -2.13 3.63
CA PRO A 237 5.99 -2.78 2.76
C PRO A 237 7.32 -2.00 2.64
N GLY A 238 7.29 -0.69 2.88
CA GLY A 238 8.47 0.17 2.92
C GLY A 238 9.38 0.02 4.14
N HIS A 239 9.09 -0.89 5.10
CA HIS A 239 9.86 -0.98 6.35
C HIS A 239 11.36 -1.31 6.18
N ALA A 240 11.76 -1.87 5.03
CA ALA A 240 13.15 -2.14 4.70
C ALA A 240 13.88 -0.93 4.06
N ILE A 241 13.20 0.19 3.83
CA ILE A 241 13.80 1.43 3.33
C ILE A 241 14.74 1.99 4.39
N GLY A 242 15.96 2.37 3.99
CA GLY A 242 16.91 3.03 4.90
C GLY A 242 16.34 4.33 5.46
N GLY A 243 16.27 4.44 6.80
CA GLY A 243 15.66 5.59 7.47
C GLY A 243 14.13 5.55 7.58
N TYR A 244 13.50 4.38 7.32
CA TYR A 244 12.05 4.21 7.37
C TYR A 244 11.41 4.69 8.69
N ASP A 245 11.99 4.36 9.84
CA ASP A 245 11.41 4.74 11.15
C ASP A 245 11.26 6.26 11.30
N ASP A 246 12.26 7.03 10.87
CA ASP A 246 12.23 8.49 10.90
C ASP A 246 11.25 9.05 9.86
N MET A 247 11.19 8.48 8.65
CA MET A 247 10.19 8.88 7.65
C MET A 247 8.76 8.59 8.12
N SER A 248 8.54 7.41 8.71
CA SER A 248 7.27 6.97 9.26
C SER A 248 6.81 7.89 10.37
N GLU A 249 7.71 8.32 11.26
CA GLU A 249 7.38 9.28 12.32
C GLU A 249 7.03 10.67 11.75
N VAL A 250 7.71 11.14 10.70
CA VAL A 250 7.35 12.39 10.00
C VAL A 250 5.96 12.28 9.37
N VAL A 251 5.69 11.20 8.64
CA VAL A 251 4.38 10.93 8.01
C VAL A 251 3.26 10.84 9.05
N ARG A 252 3.54 10.19 10.19
CA ARG A 252 2.60 10.09 11.32
C ARG A 252 2.26 11.46 11.87
N ARG A 253 3.26 12.26 12.22
CA ARG A 253 3.06 13.59 12.82
C ARG A 253 2.45 14.59 11.85
N ALA A 254 2.69 14.42 10.55
CA ALA A 254 2.05 15.21 9.50
C ALA A 254 0.57 14.84 9.29
N GLY A 255 0.03 13.85 10.02
CA GLY A 255 -1.35 13.41 9.90
C GLY A 255 -1.64 12.66 8.60
N ILE A 256 -0.61 12.11 7.95
CA ILE A 256 -0.73 11.45 6.66
C ILE A 256 -1.15 9.98 6.85
N PHE A 257 -0.44 9.24 7.68
CA PHE A 257 -0.84 7.89 8.05
C PHE A 257 -0.31 7.53 9.44
N CYS A 258 -1.21 7.10 10.33
CA CYS A 258 -0.87 6.68 11.68
C CYS A 258 -1.80 5.56 12.19
N ALA A 259 -1.62 5.18 13.46
CA ALA A 259 -2.46 4.17 14.12
C ALA A 259 -3.97 4.51 14.10
N ARG A 260 -4.36 5.79 13.99
CA ARG A 260 -5.76 6.21 13.81
C ARG A 260 -6.31 5.80 12.45
N GLN A 261 -5.60 6.14 11.36
CA GLN A 261 -6.04 5.70 10.03
C GLN A 261 -6.06 4.18 9.96
N TYR A 262 -5.05 3.50 10.52
CA TYR A 262 -5.07 2.03 10.56
C TYR A 262 -6.26 1.46 11.36
N GLN A 263 -6.63 2.09 12.48
CA GLN A 263 -7.85 1.76 13.23
C GLN A 263 -9.09 1.86 12.33
N GLU A 264 -9.27 2.98 11.62
CA GLU A 264 -10.40 3.21 10.72
C GLU A 264 -10.49 2.12 9.62
N ILE A 265 -9.35 1.73 9.05
CA ILE A 265 -9.28 0.64 8.05
C ILE A 265 -9.76 -0.67 8.65
N VAL A 266 -9.24 -1.04 9.82
CA VAL A 266 -9.63 -2.30 10.48
C VAL A 266 -11.12 -2.29 10.82
N GLU A 267 -11.66 -1.18 11.35
CA GLU A 267 -13.10 -1.04 11.62
C GLU A 267 -13.94 -1.20 10.35
N GLU A 268 -13.55 -0.54 9.25
CA GLU A 268 -14.24 -0.62 7.96
C GLU A 268 -14.28 -2.05 7.44
N LEU A 269 -13.14 -2.76 7.46
CA LEU A 269 -13.02 -4.13 6.98
C LEU A 269 -13.79 -5.13 7.85
N LEU A 270 -13.71 -5.01 9.18
CA LEU A 270 -14.48 -5.85 10.09
C LEU A 270 -15.99 -5.68 9.89
N ALA A 271 -16.45 -4.44 9.64
CA ALA A 271 -17.84 -4.15 9.34
C ALA A 271 -18.24 -4.68 7.95
N TYR A 272 -17.43 -4.46 6.92
CA TYR A 272 -17.67 -4.92 5.56
C TYR A 272 -17.84 -6.44 5.48
N TRP A 273 -16.94 -7.18 6.13
CA TRP A 273 -17.02 -8.65 6.21
C TRP A 273 -18.00 -9.18 7.26
N LYS A 274 -18.66 -8.28 8.01
CA LYS A 274 -19.61 -8.62 9.09
C LYS A 274 -19.02 -9.59 10.11
N ILE A 275 -17.74 -9.41 10.45
CA ILE A 275 -16.98 -10.36 11.29
C ILE A 275 -17.68 -10.60 12.62
N GLY A 276 -18.21 -9.56 13.27
CA GLY A 276 -18.91 -9.68 14.55
C GLY A 276 -20.21 -10.49 14.51
N SER A 277 -20.77 -10.74 13.32
CA SER A 277 -22.04 -11.45 13.14
C SER A 277 -21.87 -12.86 12.56
N LEU A 278 -20.64 -13.31 12.29
CA LEU A 278 -20.39 -14.66 11.81
C LEU A 278 -20.79 -15.70 12.87
N THR A 279 -21.57 -16.70 12.45
CA THR A 279 -22.05 -17.81 13.28
C THR A 279 -21.54 -19.15 12.73
N GLY A 280 -21.71 -20.24 13.49
CA GLY A 280 -21.26 -21.57 13.05
C GLY A 280 -19.74 -21.76 13.08
N LEU A 281 -19.03 -20.89 13.78
CA LEU A 281 -17.59 -20.94 13.94
C LEU A 281 -17.19 -22.05 14.92
N SER A 282 -16.07 -22.72 14.64
CA SER A 282 -15.40 -23.60 15.59
C SER A 282 -14.78 -22.79 16.74
N THR A 283 -14.28 -23.47 17.77
CA THR A 283 -13.63 -22.82 18.92
C THR A 283 -12.50 -21.88 18.49
N ILE A 284 -11.68 -22.28 17.51
CA ILE A 284 -10.58 -21.42 17.02
C ILE A 284 -11.11 -20.19 16.27
N GLY A 285 -12.21 -20.35 15.51
CA GLY A 285 -12.84 -19.25 14.78
C GLY A 285 -13.49 -18.24 15.73
N GLN A 286 -14.20 -18.72 16.76
CA GLN A 286 -14.79 -17.86 17.79
C GLN A 286 -13.72 -17.06 18.54
N GLN A 287 -12.62 -17.70 18.94
CA GLN A 287 -11.49 -17.01 19.58
C GLN A 287 -10.85 -15.97 18.66
N ALA A 288 -10.72 -16.27 17.37
CA ALA A 288 -10.17 -15.32 16.40
C ALA A 288 -11.11 -14.12 16.19
N GLN A 289 -12.41 -14.38 16.03
CA GLN A 289 -13.46 -13.37 15.92
C GLN A 289 -13.46 -12.43 17.15
N GLU A 290 -13.51 -12.98 18.36
CA GLU A 290 -13.49 -12.18 19.60
C GLU A 290 -12.26 -11.27 19.71
N LYS A 291 -11.10 -11.76 19.28
CA LYS A 291 -9.85 -10.97 19.30
C LYS A 291 -9.87 -9.89 18.23
N LEU A 292 -10.30 -10.20 17.01
CA LEU A 292 -10.44 -9.25 15.91
C LEU A 292 -11.32 -8.07 16.31
N MET A 293 -12.49 -8.34 16.91
CA MET A 293 -13.41 -7.30 17.37
C MET A 293 -12.85 -6.38 18.47
N LYS A 294 -11.75 -6.76 19.12
CA LYS A 294 -11.05 -5.94 20.14
C LYS A 294 -9.89 -5.12 19.56
N ILE A 295 -9.45 -5.38 18.33
CA ILE A 295 -8.31 -4.69 17.71
C ILE A 295 -8.55 -3.18 17.58
N PRO A 296 -9.71 -2.69 17.10
CA PRO A 296 -9.91 -1.25 16.97
C PRO A 296 -9.71 -0.47 18.27
N ALA A 297 -10.30 -0.94 19.37
CA ALA A 297 -10.13 -0.33 20.68
C ALA A 297 -8.68 -0.38 21.19
N ARG A 298 -7.90 -1.40 20.78
CA ARG A 298 -6.47 -1.48 21.08
C ARG A 298 -5.68 -0.44 20.28
N LEU A 299 -5.94 -0.31 18.98
CA LEU A 299 -5.29 0.66 18.11
C LEU A 299 -5.59 2.09 18.55
N ALA A 300 -6.82 2.38 18.95
CA ALA A 300 -7.22 3.67 19.52
C ALA A 300 -6.34 4.05 20.73
N ARG A 301 -6.17 3.14 21.70
CA ARG A 301 -5.32 3.37 22.87
C ARG A 301 -3.84 3.55 22.50
N MET A 302 -3.36 2.82 21.49
CA MET A 302 -1.98 2.97 21.01
C MET A 302 -1.77 4.35 20.39
N ALA A 303 -2.71 4.82 19.58
CA ALA A 303 -2.67 6.17 19.00
C ALA A 303 -2.69 7.26 20.09
N ASP A 304 -3.63 7.18 21.06
CA ASP A 304 -3.70 8.12 22.19
C ASP A 304 -2.36 8.20 22.95
N PHE A 305 -1.74 7.04 23.18
CA PHE A 305 -0.46 6.96 23.88
C PHE A 305 0.70 7.55 23.07
N GLN A 306 0.74 7.33 21.76
CA GLN A 306 1.76 7.90 20.87
C GLN A 306 1.63 9.43 20.81
N ASP A 307 0.41 9.95 20.73
CA ASP A 307 0.16 11.39 20.70
C ASP A 307 0.53 12.05 22.04
N ALA A 308 0.17 11.42 23.17
CA ALA A 308 0.53 11.92 24.51
C ALA A 308 2.05 11.97 24.77
N LYS A 309 2.83 11.10 24.11
CA LYS A 309 4.29 11.07 24.23
C LYS A 309 5.03 11.86 23.15
N SER A 310 4.30 12.46 22.21
CA SER A 310 4.91 13.19 21.11
C SER A 310 5.58 14.46 21.65
N THR A 311 6.89 14.55 21.43
CA THR A 311 7.71 15.71 21.75
C THR A 311 8.37 16.18 20.46
N VAL A 312 8.58 17.50 20.31
CA VAL A 312 9.19 18.08 19.10
C VAL A 312 10.55 17.43 18.85
N ARG A 313 10.77 16.96 17.62
CA ARG A 313 12.02 16.35 17.17
C ARG A 313 12.45 16.95 15.84
N ASP A 314 13.75 16.91 15.59
CA ASP A 314 14.33 17.30 14.32
C ASP A 314 14.73 16.04 13.56
N PHE A 315 14.28 15.94 12.32
CA PHE A 315 14.65 14.88 11.37
C PHE A 315 15.44 15.50 10.21
N GLY A 316 16.29 14.70 9.56
CA GLY A 316 17.06 15.14 8.39
C GLY A 316 17.25 14.00 7.43
N PHE A 317 17.14 14.28 6.13
CA PHE A 317 17.27 13.27 5.08
C PHE A 317 18.07 13.80 3.89
N ASP A 318 18.96 12.97 3.36
CA ASP A 318 19.85 13.35 2.25
C ASP A 318 19.07 13.73 0.98
N PHE A 319 17.96 13.03 0.68
CA PHE A 319 17.14 13.31 -0.49
C PHE A 319 16.43 14.68 -0.45
N ILE A 320 16.40 15.36 0.70
CA ILE A 320 15.98 16.78 0.82
C ILE A 320 17.15 17.68 1.25
N TYR A 321 18.38 17.34 0.88
CA TYR A 321 19.58 18.15 1.14
C TYR A 321 19.87 18.39 2.63
N GLY A 322 19.49 17.44 3.50
CA GLY A 322 19.72 17.55 4.94
C GLY A 322 18.92 18.66 5.63
N ARG A 323 17.86 19.17 4.99
CA ARG A 323 16.94 20.14 5.59
C ARG A 323 16.35 19.57 6.89
N SER A 324 16.33 20.40 7.93
CA SER A 324 15.76 20.01 9.23
C SER A 324 14.23 20.04 9.17
N VAL A 325 13.61 18.89 9.38
CA VAL A 325 12.16 18.73 9.51
C VAL A 325 11.84 18.74 11.01
N ARG A 326 11.44 19.89 11.53
CA ARG A 326 11.08 20.06 12.94
C ARG A 326 9.58 19.92 13.14
N ILE A 327 9.16 18.84 13.81
CA ILE A 327 7.75 18.50 14.03
C ILE A 327 7.53 17.77 15.34
#